data_AF-A0A136N6W1-F1
#
_entry.id   AF-A0A136N6W1-F1
#
_cell.length_a   1.000
_cell.length_b   1.000
_cell.length_c   1.000
_cell.angle_alpha   90.00
_cell.angle_beta   90.00
_cell.angle_gamma   90.00
#
_symmetry.space_group_name_H-M   'P 1'
#
loop_
_entity.id
_entity.type
_entity.pdbx_description
1 polymer ?
#
loop_
_entity_poly.entity_id
_entity_poly.type
_entity_poly.pdbx_seq_one_letter_code
_entity_poly.pdbx_strand_id
1 'polypeptide(L)'
;MKSYETLTEALSALSQKGYTTDFSLLTEKECLYCHKTQEVLDPDDFLIDEMYHFDGETDPSDEVIIYAISSDKFQIKGTLLHAFGAYADVNQSKIVEKLRYRNKANKTPIKRSKELIQLSREHHHALLLGWKIKRGIQKNVELSSIEKYAKWFYLNHLKTHFEIEEKYVFPLLEDSNENKKIVLAQHQQLKNLFEKENFDKETLHQINTMLTDHIRFEERILFNEIQQSHNAQLLGVLQEVHHQQPFIDNESDPFWL
;
A
#
# COMPACT_ATOMS: atom_id res chain seq x y z
N MET A 1 -0.19 0.46 -20.08
CA MET A 1 -1.08 1.57 -19.66
C MET A 1 -0.84 2.75 -20.58
N LYS A 2 -1.88 3.56 -20.89
CA LYS A 2 -1.65 4.87 -21.50
C LYS A 2 -1.06 5.78 -20.41
N SER A 3 0.02 6.49 -20.70
CA SER A 3 0.51 7.58 -19.85
C SER A 3 -0.09 8.89 -20.37
N TYR A 4 -0.39 9.82 -19.46
CA TYR A 4 -0.86 11.17 -19.80
C TYR A 4 0.20 12.16 -19.34
N GLU A 5 0.42 13.22 -20.12
CA GLU A 5 1.46 14.21 -19.79
C GLU A 5 0.97 15.22 -18.76
N THR A 6 -0.34 15.47 -18.68
CA THR A 6 -0.93 16.45 -17.76
C THR A 6 -2.18 15.92 -17.07
N LEU A 7 -2.46 16.50 -15.89
CA LEU A 7 -3.68 16.22 -15.12
C LEU A 7 -4.95 16.53 -15.94
N THR A 8 -4.95 17.64 -16.68
CA THR A 8 -6.08 18.05 -17.53
C THR A 8 -6.34 17.04 -18.64
N GLU A 9 -5.29 16.51 -19.26
CA GLU A 9 -5.43 15.49 -20.31
C GLU A 9 -6.03 14.20 -19.77
N ALA A 10 -5.53 13.74 -18.61
CA ALA A 10 -6.03 12.52 -17.96
C ALA A 10 -7.52 12.65 -17.57
N LEU A 11 -7.92 13.76 -16.96
CA LEU A 11 -9.32 14.01 -16.60
C LEU A 11 -10.22 14.09 -17.83
N SER A 12 -9.78 14.75 -18.90
CA SER A 12 -10.53 14.80 -20.16
C SER A 12 -10.73 13.40 -20.77
N ALA A 13 -9.67 12.59 -20.77
CA ALA A 13 -9.74 11.23 -21.28
C ALA A 13 -10.63 10.31 -20.41
N LEU A 14 -10.56 10.44 -19.08
CA LEU A 14 -11.44 9.72 -18.16
C LEU A 14 -12.90 10.14 -18.31
N SER A 15 -13.17 11.43 -18.50
CA SER A 15 -14.51 11.94 -18.80
C SER A 15 -15.08 11.31 -20.07
N GLN A 16 -14.29 11.21 -21.14
CA GLN A 16 -14.67 10.52 -22.39
C GLN A 16 -14.94 9.01 -22.19
N LYS A 17 -14.32 8.38 -21.18
CA LYS A 17 -14.59 6.98 -20.78
C LYS A 17 -15.81 6.83 -19.86
N GLY A 18 -16.47 7.92 -19.50
CA GLY A 18 -17.70 7.94 -18.69
C GLY A 18 -17.48 8.20 -17.19
N TYR A 19 -16.27 8.53 -16.74
CA TYR A 19 -16.04 8.99 -15.36
C TYR A 19 -16.41 10.48 -15.28
N THR A 20 -17.67 10.77 -14.96
CA THR A 20 -18.30 12.10 -15.12
C THR A 20 -18.74 12.75 -13.81
N THR A 21 -18.30 12.21 -12.68
CA THR A 21 -18.54 12.79 -11.35
C THR A 21 -17.23 12.91 -10.59
N ASP A 22 -17.18 13.87 -9.68
CA ASP A 22 -16.08 14.02 -8.75
C ASP A 22 -16.44 13.38 -7.41
N PHE A 23 -15.51 12.61 -6.88
CA PHE A 23 -15.58 12.05 -5.53
C PHE A 23 -14.73 12.88 -4.58
N SER A 24 -15.23 13.03 -3.35
CA SER A 24 -14.46 13.57 -2.24
C SER A 24 -14.36 12.55 -1.11
N LEU A 25 -13.30 12.65 -0.33
CA LEU A 25 -13.09 11.77 0.82
C LEU A 25 -13.81 12.34 2.03
N LEU A 26 -14.65 11.52 2.67
CA LEU A 26 -15.16 11.80 4.01
C LEU A 26 -14.26 11.11 5.03
N THR A 27 -13.22 11.81 5.46
CA THR A 27 -12.16 11.28 6.31
C THR A 27 -12.65 10.82 7.69
N GLU A 28 -13.70 11.43 8.23
CA GLU A 28 -14.31 11.01 9.50
C GLU A 28 -15.03 9.66 9.44
N LYS A 29 -15.52 9.28 8.24
CA LYS A 29 -16.33 8.07 8.04
C LYS A 29 -15.66 7.00 7.17
N GLU A 30 -14.51 7.33 6.58
CA GLU A 30 -13.77 6.45 5.66
C GLU A 30 -14.63 6.03 4.44
N CYS A 31 -15.44 6.95 3.90
CA CYS A 31 -16.30 6.74 2.72
C CYS A 31 -16.00 7.75 1.60
N LEU A 32 -16.36 7.42 0.36
CA LEU A 32 -16.41 8.39 -0.74
C LEU A 32 -17.75 9.10 -0.73
N TYR A 33 -17.74 10.40 -1.01
CA TYR A 33 -18.94 11.18 -1.25
C TYR A 33 -19.01 11.62 -2.70
N CYS A 34 -20.13 11.29 -3.35
CA CYS A 34 -20.43 11.74 -4.70
C CYS A 34 -21.27 13.03 -4.64
N HIS A 35 -20.69 14.17 -5.03
CA HIS A 35 -21.43 15.45 -4.97
C HIS A 35 -22.64 15.52 -5.90
N LYS A 36 -22.59 14.79 -7.02
CA LYS A 36 -23.65 14.79 -8.03
C LYS A 36 -24.87 14.00 -7.60
N THR A 37 -24.67 12.84 -6.98
CA THR A 37 -25.77 11.95 -6.56
C THR A 37 -26.06 12.05 -5.06
N GLN A 38 -25.23 12.75 -4.30
CA GLN A 38 -25.27 12.83 -2.82
C GLN A 38 -25.13 11.47 -2.13
N GLU A 39 -24.65 10.46 -2.85
CA GLU A 39 -24.43 9.11 -2.34
C GLU A 39 -23.14 9.04 -1.54
N VAL A 40 -23.17 8.25 -0.46
CA VAL A 40 -22.00 7.89 0.34
C VAL A 40 -21.65 6.44 0.01
N LEU A 41 -20.43 6.22 -0.46
CA LEU A 41 -19.96 4.90 -0.87
C LEU A 41 -18.97 4.38 0.16
N ASP A 42 -19.33 3.26 0.77
CA ASP A 42 -18.42 2.52 1.62
C ASP A 42 -17.26 1.92 0.79
N PRO A 43 -16.11 1.61 1.41
CA PRO A 43 -14.96 1.03 0.70
C PRO A 43 -15.24 -0.27 -0.07
N ASP A 44 -16.29 -1.00 0.31
CA ASP A 44 -16.69 -2.23 -0.35
C ASP A 44 -17.68 -2.00 -1.52
N ASP A 45 -18.20 -0.77 -1.67
CA ASP A 45 -19.20 -0.40 -2.66
C ASP A 45 -18.61 0.13 -3.97
N PHE A 46 -17.30 0.32 -4.06
CA PHE A 46 -16.64 0.83 -5.26
C PHE A 46 -15.32 0.10 -5.55
N LEU A 47 -14.82 0.29 -6.77
CA LEU A 47 -13.57 -0.24 -7.24
C LEU A 47 -12.75 0.84 -7.96
N ILE A 48 -11.42 0.80 -7.84
CA ILE A 48 -10.53 1.56 -8.71
C ILE A 48 -10.38 0.81 -10.03
N ASP A 49 -10.74 1.45 -11.13
CA ASP A 49 -10.53 0.94 -12.48
C ASP A 49 -9.16 1.34 -13.05
N GLU A 50 -8.72 2.58 -12.81
CA GLU A 50 -7.45 3.13 -13.33
C GLU A 50 -6.83 4.10 -12.31
N MET A 51 -5.51 4.23 -12.31
CA MET A 51 -4.76 5.17 -11.46
C MET A 51 -3.69 5.87 -12.31
N TYR A 52 -3.53 7.18 -12.09
CA TYR A 52 -2.53 8.00 -12.75
C TYR A 52 -1.83 8.89 -11.73
N HIS A 53 -0.51 8.89 -11.74
CA HIS A 53 0.34 9.72 -10.89
C HIS A 53 0.90 10.89 -11.70
N PHE A 54 0.92 12.07 -11.09
CA PHE A 54 1.47 13.28 -11.66
C PHE A 54 2.37 13.96 -10.64
N ASP A 55 3.56 14.37 -11.08
CA ASP A 55 4.41 15.27 -10.29
C ASP A 55 3.83 16.69 -10.40
N GLY A 56 3.95 17.46 -9.32
CA GLY A 56 3.37 18.80 -9.23
C GLY A 56 3.96 19.74 -10.26
N GLU A 57 3.10 20.52 -10.92
CA GLU A 57 3.54 21.49 -11.95
C GLU A 57 4.44 22.60 -11.37
N THR A 58 4.38 22.82 -10.05
CA THR A 58 5.08 23.91 -9.35
C THR A 58 6.18 23.44 -8.41
N ASP A 59 6.00 22.29 -7.75
CA ASP A 59 7.00 21.66 -6.88
C ASP A 59 6.98 20.14 -7.14
N PRO A 60 8.13 19.51 -7.47
CA PRO A 60 8.23 18.05 -7.64
C PRO A 60 7.85 17.25 -6.38
N SER A 61 7.80 17.89 -5.21
CA SER A 61 7.34 17.27 -3.97
C SER A 61 5.82 17.31 -3.76
N ASP A 62 5.09 18.03 -4.63
CA ASP A 62 3.63 18.08 -4.66
C ASP A 62 3.10 17.05 -5.66
N GLU A 63 2.96 15.81 -5.24
CA GLU A 63 2.47 14.73 -6.09
C GLU A 63 0.92 14.71 -6.10
N VAL A 64 0.31 14.38 -7.24
CA VAL A 64 -1.15 14.22 -7.34
C VAL A 64 -1.46 12.87 -7.97
N ILE A 65 -2.31 12.11 -7.31
CA ILE A 65 -2.82 10.85 -7.81
C ILE A 65 -4.29 11.02 -8.21
N ILE A 66 -4.63 10.59 -9.41
CA ILE A 66 -6.00 10.49 -9.91
C ILE A 66 -6.42 9.03 -9.88
N TYR A 67 -7.51 8.75 -9.16
CA TYR A 67 -8.17 7.45 -9.18
C TYR A 67 -9.43 7.53 -10.04
N ALA A 68 -9.53 6.68 -11.06
CA ALA A 68 -10.78 6.43 -11.77
C ALA A 68 -11.55 5.34 -11.03
N ILE A 69 -12.76 5.66 -10.55
CA ILE A 69 -13.53 4.82 -9.63
C ILE A 69 -14.89 4.49 -10.24
N SER A 70 -15.32 3.24 -10.12
CA SER A 70 -16.68 2.81 -10.43
C SER A 70 -17.35 2.12 -9.27
N SER A 71 -18.66 2.27 -9.18
CA SER A 71 -19.52 1.49 -8.29
C SER A 71 -20.59 0.77 -9.10
N ASP A 72 -20.51 -0.56 -9.12
CA ASP A 72 -21.56 -1.38 -9.73
C ASP A 72 -22.86 -1.33 -8.90
N LYS A 73 -22.80 -1.06 -7.59
CA LYS A 73 -23.97 -0.94 -6.71
C LYS A 73 -24.79 0.32 -7.01
N PHE A 74 -24.12 1.45 -7.13
CA PHE A 74 -24.75 2.75 -7.36
C PHE A 74 -24.81 3.13 -8.85
N GLN A 75 -24.20 2.34 -9.73
CA GLN A 75 -24.11 2.59 -11.17
C GLN A 75 -23.48 3.96 -11.49
N ILE A 76 -22.48 4.36 -10.70
CA ILE A 76 -21.76 5.63 -10.86
C ILE A 76 -20.30 5.41 -11.21
N LYS A 77 -19.74 6.37 -11.96
CA LYS A 77 -18.33 6.42 -12.34
C LYS A 77 -17.81 7.84 -12.20
N GLY A 78 -16.66 7.98 -11.57
CA GLY A 78 -16.07 9.28 -11.28
C GLY A 78 -14.58 9.22 -11.01
N THR A 79 -14.04 10.39 -10.69
CA THR A 79 -12.63 10.59 -10.38
C THR A 79 -12.45 11.08 -8.96
N LEU A 80 -11.42 10.58 -8.30
CA LEU A 80 -10.92 11.10 -7.02
C LEU A 80 -9.53 11.66 -7.26
N LEU A 81 -9.33 12.95 -7.00
CA LEU A 81 -8.00 13.55 -6.89
C LEU A 81 -7.53 13.43 -5.45
N HIS A 82 -6.29 12.99 -5.28
CA HIS A 82 -5.62 12.91 -4.01
C HIS A 82 -4.26 13.59 -4.11
N ALA A 83 -4.06 14.65 -3.34
CA ALA A 83 -2.76 15.30 -3.21
C ALA A 83 -1.88 14.49 -2.23
N PHE A 84 -0.63 14.25 -2.60
CA PHE A 84 0.39 13.52 -1.88
C PHE A 84 1.62 14.42 -1.74
N GLY A 85 2.24 14.50 -0.56
CA GLY A 85 3.35 15.42 -0.30
C GLY A 85 3.26 16.15 1.05
N ALA A 86 4.15 17.12 1.28
CA ALA A 86 4.29 17.82 2.58
C ALA A 86 3.02 18.55 3.06
N TYR A 87 2.08 18.80 2.15
CA TYR A 87 0.81 19.48 2.39
C TYR A 87 -0.42 18.57 2.21
N ALA A 88 -0.23 17.27 1.99
CA ALA A 88 -1.32 16.32 1.94
C ALA A 88 -1.99 16.23 3.32
N ASP A 89 -3.30 16.49 3.37
CA ASP A 89 -4.09 16.33 4.59
C ASP A 89 -3.99 14.87 5.06
N VAL A 90 -3.29 14.67 6.18
CA VAL A 90 -2.91 13.37 6.77
C VAL A 90 -4.11 12.44 6.95
N ASN A 91 -5.33 13.00 6.98
CA ASN A 91 -6.58 12.26 7.11
C ASN A 91 -7.10 11.62 5.81
N GLN A 92 -6.60 12.02 4.63
CA GLN A 92 -7.06 11.50 3.34
C GLN A 92 -6.47 10.12 2.99
N SER A 93 -5.37 9.71 3.62
CA SER A 93 -4.65 8.47 3.29
C SER A 93 -5.45 7.20 3.61
N LYS A 94 -6.26 7.18 4.67
CA LYS A 94 -6.93 5.98 5.22
C LYS A 94 -7.92 5.27 4.32
N ILE A 95 -8.56 6.01 3.41
CA ILE A 95 -9.54 5.43 2.50
C ILE A 95 -8.89 5.00 1.19
N VAL A 96 -7.79 5.66 0.81
CA VAL A 96 -6.87 5.20 -0.24
C VAL A 96 -6.39 3.76 0.07
N GLU A 97 -6.12 3.48 1.34
CA GLU A 97 -5.76 2.15 1.86
C GLU A 97 -6.80 1.06 1.56
N LYS A 98 -8.09 1.43 1.54
CA LYS A 98 -9.22 0.48 1.37
C LYS A 98 -9.72 0.41 -0.07
N LEU A 99 -9.18 1.21 -0.98
CA LEU A 99 -9.63 1.21 -2.36
C LEU A 99 -9.31 -0.15 -2.99
N ARG A 100 -10.35 -0.90 -3.31
CA ARG A 100 -10.23 -2.20 -3.96
C ARG A 100 -10.02 -1.96 -5.45
N TYR A 101 -8.92 -2.44 -6.03
CA TYR A 101 -8.78 -2.40 -7.48
C TYR A 101 -9.75 -3.38 -8.15
N ARG A 102 -10.34 -2.97 -9.27
CA ARG A 102 -11.09 -3.86 -10.15
C ARG A 102 -10.10 -4.81 -10.81
N ASN A 103 -9.88 -5.96 -10.17
CA ASN A 103 -9.21 -7.08 -10.81
C ASN A 103 -10.05 -7.53 -12.01
N LYS A 104 -9.64 -7.15 -13.23
CA LYS A 104 -10.02 -7.93 -14.41
C LYS A 104 -9.32 -9.28 -14.30
N ALA A 105 -10.03 -10.23 -13.68
CA ALA A 105 -9.83 -11.68 -13.63
C ALA A 105 -9.58 -12.30 -12.23
N ASN A 106 -10.55 -13.16 -11.87
CA ASN A 106 -10.48 -14.38 -11.07
C ASN A 106 -10.60 -14.35 -9.53
N LYS A 107 -11.72 -14.95 -9.06
CA LYS A 107 -12.00 -15.44 -7.69
C LYS A 107 -11.14 -16.67 -7.30
N THR A 108 -9.99 -16.88 -7.93
CA THR A 108 -9.07 -17.96 -7.56
C THR A 108 -7.94 -17.38 -6.72
N PRO A 109 -7.47 -18.08 -5.66
CA PRO A 109 -6.28 -17.68 -4.93
C PRO A 109 -5.15 -17.42 -5.92
N ILE A 110 -4.48 -16.27 -5.79
CA ILE A 110 -3.37 -15.93 -6.66
C ILE A 110 -2.29 -16.99 -6.46
N LYS A 111 -2.01 -17.78 -7.50
CA LYS A 111 -1.04 -18.87 -7.43
C LYS A 111 0.36 -18.25 -7.52
N ARG A 112 1.05 -18.20 -6.39
CA ARG A 112 2.39 -17.62 -6.29
C ARG A 112 3.46 -18.58 -6.79
N SER A 113 4.55 -18.05 -7.35
CA SER A 113 5.79 -18.82 -7.54
C SER A 113 6.31 -19.27 -6.17
N LYS A 114 7.09 -20.36 -6.12
CA LYS A 114 7.54 -20.93 -4.83
C LYS A 114 8.34 -19.94 -3.99
N GLU A 115 8.97 -18.97 -4.62
CA GLU A 115 9.87 -17.98 -4.02
C GLU A 115 9.07 -16.83 -3.42
N LEU A 116 8.08 -16.32 -4.16
CA LEU A 116 7.17 -15.29 -3.64
C LEU A 116 6.26 -15.83 -2.54
N ILE A 117 5.97 -17.15 -2.49
CA ILE A 117 5.20 -17.75 -1.38
C ILE A 117 5.86 -17.45 -0.02
N GLN A 118 7.18 -17.47 0.07
CA GLN A 118 7.86 -17.24 1.34
C GLN A 118 7.75 -15.79 1.79
N LEU A 119 8.02 -14.84 0.90
CA LEU A 119 7.85 -13.40 1.17
C LEU A 119 6.39 -13.09 1.52
N SER A 120 5.44 -13.65 0.78
CA SER A 120 4.00 -13.56 1.09
C SER A 120 3.63 -14.15 2.46
N ARG A 121 4.38 -15.12 3.00
CA ARG A 121 4.17 -15.61 4.37
C ARG A 121 4.71 -14.62 5.40
N GLU A 122 5.85 -14.02 5.14
CA GLU A 122 6.44 -13.00 6.01
C GLU A 122 5.54 -11.75 6.10
N HIS A 123 4.86 -11.40 5.00
CA HIS A 123 3.78 -10.41 5.00
C HIS A 123 2.66 -10.70 6.00
N HIS A 124 2.31 -11.97 6.24
CA HIS A 124 1.32 -12.30 7.26
C HIS A 124 1.78 -11.89 8.66
N HIS A 125 3.05 -12.10 8.97
CA HIS A 125 3.63 -11.70 10.26
C HIS A 125 3.74 -10.17 10.37
N ALA A 126 4.10 -9.49 9.29
CA ALA A 126 4.14 -8.02 9.25
C ALA A 126 2.74 -7.39 9.44
N LEU A 127 1.69 -8.00 8.86
CA LEU A 127 0.30 -7.61 9.13
C LEU A 127 -0.09 -7.86 10.59
N LEU A 128 0.43 -8.92 11.22
CA LEU A 128 0.22 -9.17 12.66
C LEU A 128 0.85 -8.07 13.52
N LEU A 129 2.03 -7.57 13.16
CA LEU A 129 2.62 -6.39 13.82
C LEU A 129 1.67 -5.19 13.75
N GLY A 130 1.16 -4.85 12.55
CA GLY A 130 0.20 -3.76 12.39
C GLY A 130 -1.04 -3.92 13.28
N TRP A 131 -1.61 -5.13 13.29
CA TRP A 131 -2.73 -5.46 14.18
C TRP A 131 -2.37 -5.30 15.66
N LYS A 132 -1.18 -5.76 16.10
CA LYS A 132 -0.73 -5.61 17.50
C LYS A 132 -0.60 -4.14 17.87
N ILE A 133 0.03 -3.32 17.04
CA ILE A 133 0.14 -1.87 17.24
C ILE A 133 -1.25 -1.25 17.40
N LYS A 134 -2.18 -1.54 16.47
CA LYS A 134 -3.55 -1.04 16.52
C LYS A 134 -4.25 -1.45 17.84
N ARG A 135 -4.11 -2.70 18.26
CA ARG A 135 -4.71 -3.22 19.50
C ARG A 135 -4.11 -2.58 20.74
N GLY A 136 -2.80 -2.40 20.79
CA GLY A 136 -2.11 -1.70 21.88
C GLY A 136 -2.60 -0.27 22.05
N ILE A 137 -2.72 0.47 20.94
CA ILE A 137 -3.26 1.84 20.94
C ILE A 137 -4.72 1.85 21.42
N GLN A 138 -5.57 0.94 20.94
CA GLN A 138 -6.97 0.85 21.33
C GLN A 138 -7.16 0.55 22.82
N LYS A 139 -6.27 -0.25 23.40
CA LYS A 139 -6.27 -0.59 24.83
C LYS A 139 -5.59 0.47 25.71
N ASN A 140 -5.12 1.58 25.14
CA ASN A 140 -4.35 2.60 25.82
C ASN A 140 -3.12 2.03 26.57
N VAL A 141 -2.44 1.05 25.94
CA VAL A 141 -1.16 0.54 26.43
C VAL A 141 -0.10 1.65 26.38
N GLU A 142 0.81 1.65 27.35
CA GLU A 142 2.00 2.50 27.33
C GLU A 142 2.76 2.39 25.99
N LEU A 143 2.99 3.53 25.33
CA LEU A 143 3.59 3.57 23.99
C LEU A 143 4.96 2.89 23.96
N SER A 144 5.71 2.96 25.06
CA SER A 144 7.02 2.33 25.20
C SER A 144 6.99 0.79 25.07
N SER A 145 5.91 0.12 25.50
CA SER A 145 5.74 -1.32 25.31
C SER A 145 5.48 -1.67 23.85
N ILE A 146 4.65 -0.88 23.17
CA ILE A 146 4.36 -1.05 21.74
C ILE A 146 5.63 -0.77 20.92
N GLU A 147 6.36 0.29 21.25
CA GLU A 147 7.63 0.67 20.62
C GLU A 147 8.67 -0.43 20.71
N LYS A 148 8.92 -0.99 21.91
CA LYS A 148 9.90 -2.06 22.12
C LYS A 148 9.62 -3.25 21.23
N TYR A 149 8.36 -3.68 21.15
CA TYR A 149 7.96 -4.78 20.28
C TYR A 149 8.10 -4.44 18.79
N ALA A 150 7.68 -3.24 18.37
CA ALA A 150 7.78 -2.81 16.98
C ALA A 150 9.24 -2.72 16.52
N LYS A 151 10.14 -2.16 17.34
CA LYS A 151 11.59 -2.13 17.07
C LYS A 151 12.19 -3.52 17.02
N TRP A 152 11.83 -4.39 17.97
CA TRP A 152 12.28 -5.79 17.94
C TRP A 152 11.84 -6.49 16.63
N PHE A 153 10.58 -6.34 16.23
CA PHE A 153 10.06 -6.96 15.01
C PHE A 153 10.77 -6.43 13.76
N TYR A 154 11.02 -5.11 13.70
CA TYR A 154 11.77 -4.51 12.60
C TYR A 154 13.18 -5.10 12.48
N LEU A 155 13.93 -5.13 13.59
CA LEU A 155 15.32 -5.59 13.61
C LEU A 155 15.47 -7.08 13.30
N ASN A 156 14.52 -7.92 13.72
CA ASN A 156 14.64 -9.37 13.60
C ASN A 156 13.93 -9.93 12.36
N HIS A 157 13.02 -9.18 11.75
CA HIS A 157 12.19 -9.68 10.64
C HIS A 157 12.14 -8.72 9.46
N LEU A 158 11.53 -7.53 9.62
CA LEU A 158 11.25 -6.66 8.47
C LEU A 158 12.51 -6.14 7.77
N LYS A 159 13.56 -5.82 8.52
CA LYS A 159 14.78 -5.27 7.92
C LYS A 159 15.40 -6.23 6.92
N THR A 160 15.58 -7.49 7.31
CA THR A 160 16.13 -8.53 6.42
C THR A 160 15.17 -8.84 5.28
N HIS A 161 13.86 -8.82 5.52
CA HIS A 161 12.84 -8.97 4.48
C HIS A 161 12.98 -7.89 3.38
N PHE A 162 13.07 -6.61 3.76
CA PHE A 162 13.28 -5.52 2.80
C PHE A 162 14.61 -5.64 2.03
N GLU A 163 15.70 -5.99 2.72
CA GLU A 163 17.02 -6.18 2.09
C GLU A 163 16.99 -7.28 1.03
N ILE A 164 16.22 -8.35 1.29
CA ILE A 164 16.01 -9.44 0.35
C ILE A 164 15.29 -8.94 -0.90
N GLU A 165 14.16 -8.25 -0.72
CA GLU A 165 13.32 -7.82 -1.83
C GLU A 165 14.05 -6.81 -2.72
N GLU A 166 14.72 -5.84 -2.11
CA GLU A 166 15.53 -4.84 -2.81
C GLU A 166 16.68 -5.46 -3.60
N LYS A 167 17.29 -6.51 -3.07
CA LYS A 167 18.47 -7.14 -3.67
C LYS A 167 18.12 -8.17 -4.74
N TYR A 168 16.98 -8.83 -4.63
CA TYR A 168 16.70 -10.05 -5.40
C TYR A 168 15.37 -10.02 -6.15
N VAL A 169 14.36 -9.33 -5.63
CA VAL A 169 12.99 -9.36 -6.18
C VAL A 169 12.76 -8.14 -7.07
N PHE A 170 12.96 -6.94 -6.54
CA PHE A 170 12.74 -5.70 -7.27
C PHE A 170 13.66 -5.50 -8.48
N PRO A 171 14.91 -6.01 -8.49
CA PRO A 171 15.76 -5.97 -9.69
C PRO A 171 15.23 -6.78 -10.87
N LEU A 172 14.21 -7.61 -10.69
CA LEU A 172 13.53 -8.32 -11.78
C LEU A 172 12.68 -7.38 -12.65
N LEU A 173 12.37 -6.19 -12.15
CA LEU A 173 11.73 -5.10 -12.88
C LEU A 173 12.79 -4.11 -13.39
N GLU A 174 12.54 -3.54 -14.58
CA GLU A 174 13.38 -2.50 -15.17
C GLU A 174 13.45 -1.25 -14.29
N ASP A 175 14.55 -0.49 -14.37
CA ASP A 175 14.72 0.73 -13.56
C ASP A 175 13.76 1.87 -13.93
N SER A 176 13.21 1.82 -15.15
CA SER A 176 12.15 2.71 -15.61
C SER A 176 10.77 2.34 -15.07
N ASN A 177 10.62 1.19 -14.40
CA ASN A 177 9.33 0.71 -13.90
C ASN A 177 8.83 1.57 -12.73
N GLU A 178 7.66 2.17 -12.86
CA GLU A 178 7.09 3.04 -11.83
C GLU A 178 6.75 2.30 -10.53
N ASN A 179 6.24 1.06 -10.61
CA ASN A 179 5.92 0.27 -9.42
C ASN A 179 7.17 -0.10 -8.61
N LYS A 180 8.32 -0.29 -9.28
CA LYS A 180 9.63 -0.47 -8.63
C LYS A 180 10.06 0.78 -7.87
N LYS A 181 9.88 1.98 -8.45
CA LYS A 181 10.21 3.24 -7.76
C LYS A 181 9.32 3.45 -6.53
N ILE A 182 8.03 3.18 -6.66
CA ILE A 182 7.05 3.28 -5.57
C ILE A 182 7.44 2.39 -4.39
N VAL A 183 7.71 1.10 -4.63
CA VAL A 183 8.01 0.17 -3.53
C VAL A 183 9.33 0.54 -2.82
N LEU A 184 10.34 1.00 -3.57
CA LEU A 184 11.60 1.47 -2.99
C LEU A 184 11.42 2.72 -2.12
N ALA A 185 10.57 3.66 -2.54
CA ALA A 185 10.21 4.81 -1.73
C ALA A 185 9.46 4.40 -0.45
N GLN A 186 8.53 3.45 -0.55
CA GLN A 186 7.81 2.90 0.60
C GLN A 186 8.75 2.23 1.61
N HIS A 187 9.73 1.45 1.14
CA HIS A 187 10.77 0.88 1.99
C HIS A 187 11.56 1.95 2.73
N GLN A 188 12.00 2.99 2.01
CA GLN A 188 12.78 4.07 2.63
C GLN A 188 11.98 4.78 3.72
N GLN A 189 10.69 5.06 3.47
CA GLN A 189 9.82 5.70 4.44
C GLN A 189 9.55 4.81 5.66
N LEU A 190 9.31 3.50 5.46
CA LEU A 190 9.17 2.55 6.57
C LEU A 190 10.45 2.46 7.41
N LYS A 191 11.62 2.35 6.77
CA LYS A 191 12.93 2.38 7.46
C LYS A 191 13.07 3.65 8.30
N ASN A 192 12.78 4.82 7.73
CA ASN A 192 12.82 6.09 8.45
C ASN A 192 11.90 6.11 9.68
N LEU A 193 10.69 5.56 9.57
CA LEU A 193 9.75 5.47 10.69
C LEU A 193 10.25 4.55 11.80
N PHE A 194 10.75 3.36 11.45
CA PHE A 194 11.25 2.39 12.42
C PHE A 194 12.58 2.80 13.08
N GLU A 195 13.37 3.65 12.43
CA GLU A 195 14.67 4.12 12.91
C GLU A 195 14.59 5.41 13.76
N LYS A 196 13.38 5.97 13.96
CA LYS A 196 13.18 7.07 14.91
C LYS A 196 13.61 6.68 16.33
N GLU A 197 14.18 7.65 17.05
CA GLU A 197 14.67 7.45 18.42
C GLU A 197 13.56 6.99 19.37
N ASN A 198 12.37 7.61 19.30
CA ASN A 198 11.19 7.28 20.10
C ASN A 198 9.94 7.26 19.22
N PHE A 199 8.96 6.43 19.56
CA PHE A 199 7.69 6.35 18.84
C PHE A 199 6.57 7.01 19.65
N ASP A 200 6.05 8.12 19.11
CA ASP A 200 4.78 8.68 19.57
C ASP A 200 3.58 7.95 18.93
N LYS A 201 2.38 8.32 19.36
CA LYS A 201 1.14 7.72 18.87
C LYS A 201 0.95 7.90 17.37
N GLU A 202 1.40 9.03 16.81
CA GLU A 202 1.35 9.32 15.38
C GLU A 202 2.28 8.41 14.60
N THR A 203 3.53 8.26 15.04
CA THR A 203 4.53 7.38 14.43
C THR A 203 4.04 5.92 14.42
N LEU A 204 3.50 5.43 15.54
CA LEU A 204 2.93 4.08 15.59
C LEU A 204 1.75 3.90 14.62
N HIS A 205 0.92 4.94 14.49
CA HIS A 205 -0.18 4.93 13.53
C HIS A 205 0.32 4.90 12.08
N GLN A 206 1.30 5.74 11.75
CA GLN A 206 1.96 5.80 10.45
C GLN A 206 2.61 4.45 10.10
N ILE A 207 3.35 3.84 11.03
CA ILE A 207 3.94 2.50 10.83
C ILE A 207 2.86 1.48 10.45
N ASN A 208 1.77 1.41 11.23
CA ASN A 208 0.70 0.44 10.98
C ASN A 208 0.04 0.65 9.60
N THR A 209 -0.33 1.89 9.28
CA THR A 209 -0.93 2.25 7.99
C THR A 209 0.02 1.91 6.85
N MET A 210 1.23 2.47 6.89
CA MET A 210 2.18 2.36 5.80
C MET A 210 2.62 0.93 5.53
N LEU A 211 2.87 0.14 6.58
CA LEU A 211 3.26 -1.25 6.45
C LEU A 211 2.12 -2.09 5.84
N THR A 212 0.88 -1.81 6.23
CA THR A 212 -0.29 -2.49 5.68
C THR A 212 -0.48 -2.19 4.19
N ASP A 213 -0.31 -0.92 3.81
CA ASP A 213 -0.47 -0.49 2.41
C ASP A 213 0.63 -1.01 1.51
N HIS A 214 1.87 -0.96 2.00
CA HIS A 214 3.03 -1.50 1.33
C HIS A 214 2.84 -3.00 1.01
N ILE A 215 2.47 -3.81 2.01
CA ILE A 215 2.20 -5.25 1.80
C ILE A 215 1.06 -5.48 0.80
N ARG A 216 0.01 -4.67 0.84
CA ARG A 216 -1.11 -4.78 -0.11
C ARG A 216 -0.66 -4.46 -1.54
N PHE A 217 0.14 -3.41 -1.70
CA PHE A 217 0.70 -3.00 -2.98
C PHE A 217 1.57 -4.12 -3.55
N GLU A 218 2.48 -4.67 -2.76
CA GLU A 218 3.35 -5.75 -3.19
C GLU A 218 2.58 -6.98 -3.61
N GLU A 219 1.67 -7.45 -2.76
CA GLU A 219 0.88 -8.65 -3.05
C GLU A 219 0.00 -8.44 -4.29
N ARG A 220 -0.71 -7.32 -4.40
CA ARG A 220 -1.77 -7.19 -5.39
C ARG A 220 -1.28 -6.64 -6.72
N ILE A 221 -0.17 -5.91 -6.72
CA ILE A 221 0.34 -5.20 -7.89
C ILE A 221 1.72 -5.75 -8.23
N LEU A 222 2.71 -5.51 -7.37
CA LEU A 222 4.12 -5.75 -7.70
C LEU A 222 4.43 -7.22 -7.99
N PHE A 223 4.05 -8.12 -7.09
CA PHE A 223 4.29 -9.55 -7.25
C PHE A 223 3.51 -10.14 -8.42
N ASN A 224 2.35 -9.58 -8.75
CA ASN A 224 1.60 -9.98 -9.94
C ASN A 224 2.34 -9.58 -11.21
N GLU A 225 2.88 -8.37 -11.25
CA GLU A 225 3.67 -7.86 -12.37
C GLU A 225 4.96 -8.67 -12.56
N ILE A 226 5.71 -8.90 -11.47
CA ILE A 226 6.95 -9.70 -11.50
C ILE A 226 6.69 -11.10 -12.06
N GLN A 227 5.60 -11.76 -11.65
CA GLN A 227 5.23 -13.08 -12.16
C GLN A 227 4.82 -13.09 -13.64
N GLN A 228 4.29 -11.97 -14.14
CA GLN A 228 3.90 -11.82 -15.55
C GLN A 228 5.06 -11.36 -16.43
N SER A 229 6.16 -10.91 -15.84
CA SER A 229 7.36 -10.47 -16.56
C SER A 229 8.12 -11.65 -17.19
N HIS A 230 8.87 -11.38 -18.26
CA HIS A 230 9.75 -12.36 -18.92
C HIS A 230 10.87 -12.88 -17.99
N ASN A 231 11.12 -12.20 -16.87
CA ASN A 231 12.13 -12.51 -15.89
C ASN A 231 11.65 -13.47 -14.79
N ALA A 232 10.40 -13.93 -14.83
CA ALA A 232 9.86 -14.88 -13.85
C ALA A 232 10.68 -16.19 -13.75
N GLN A 233 11.44 -16.56 -14.79
CA GLN A 233 12.35 -17.71 -14.78
C GLN A 233 13.54 -17.52 -13.82
N LEU A 234 13.95 -16.26 -13.58
CA LEU A 234 15.04 -15.92 -12.65
C LEU A 234 14.62 -16.08 -11.17
N LEU A 235 13.31 -16.14 -10.88
CA LEU A 235 12.82 -16.42 -9.53
C LEU A 235 13.38 -17.74 -9.00
N GLY A 236 13.54 -18.77 -9.84
CA GLY A 236 14.06 -20.07 -9.41
C GLY A 236 15.47 -20.03 -8.78
N VAL A 237 16.30 -19.05 -9.13
CA VAL A 237 17.64 -18.85 -8.56
C VAL A 237 17.57 -18.32 -7.12
N LEU A 238 16.48 -17.65 -6.75
CA LEU A 238 16.29 -17.10 -5.40
C LEU A 238 16.06 -18.18 -4.33
N GLN A 239 15.67 -19.41 -4.73
CA GLN A 239 15.44 -20.52 -3.80
C GLN A 239 16.67 -20.87 -2.95
N GLU A 240 17.89 -20.66 -3.46
CA GLU A 240 19.12 -21.03 -2.74
C GLU A 240 19.53 -20.01 -1.68
N VAL A 241 19.01 -18.78 -1.74
CA VAL A 241 19.43 -17.68 -0.85
C VAL A 241 18.59 -17.61 0.44
N HIS A 242 17.37 -18.17 0.43
CA HIS A 242 16.44 -18.09 1.55
C HIS A 242 16.49 -19.32 2.45
N HIS A 243 17.28 -19.26 3.52
CA HIS A 243 17.22 -20.25 4.59
C HIS A 243 16.01 -20.02 5.51
N GLN A 244 15.27 -21.10 5.72
CA GLN A 244 14.05 -21.18 6.51
C GLN A 244 14.38 -21.13 8.00
N GLN A 245 14.17 -19.98 8.64
CA GLN A 245 13.97 -19.94 10.08
C GLN A 245 12.47 -19.78 10.38
N PRO A 246 11.90 -20.60 11.26
CA PRO A 246 10.52 -20.43 11.67
C PRO A 246 10.35 -19.07 12.35
N PHE A 247 9.24 -18.39 12.09
CA PHE A 247 8.88 -17.18 12.82
C PHE A 247 8.69 -17.52 14.30
N ILE A 248 9.43 -16.84 15.17
CA ILE A 248 9.32 -16.94 16.62
C ILE A 248 8.89 -15.57 17.13
N ASP A 249 7.67 -15.50 17.64
CA ASP A 249 7.12 -14.27 18.20
C ASP A 249 7.79 -13.91 19.54
N ASN A 250 7.85 -12.61 19.85
CA ASN A 250 8.39 -12.15 21.12
C ASN A 250 7.28 -12.02 22.16
N GLU A 251 7.10 -13.04 22.99
CA GLU A 251 6.09 -13.08 24.05
C GLU A 251 6.54 -12.49 25.39
N SER A 252 7.67 -11.76 25.43
CA SER A 252 8.20 -11.21 26.69
C SER A 252 7.32 -10.11 27.31
N ASP A 253 6.62 -9.33 26.49
CA ASP A 253 5.67 -8.29 26.91
C ASP A 253 4.43 -8.29 25.98
N PRO A 254 3.48 -9.22 26.18
CA PRO A 254 2.37 -9.43 25.25
C PRO A 254 1.23 -8.43 25.49
N PHE A 255 1.51 -7.15 25.30
CA PHE A 255 0.59 -6.03 25.55
C PHE A 255 -0.73 -6.10 24.73
N TRP A 256 -0.76 -6.94 23.70
CA TRP A 256 -1.94 -7.16 22.87
C TRP A 256 -2.95 -8.12 23.50
N LEU A 257 -2.67 -8.79 24.62
CA LEU A 257 -3.65 -9.69 25.26
C LEU A 257 -4.82 -8.93 25.86
#